data_AF-A0A2G2IS39-F1
#
_entry.id   AF-A0A2G2IS39-F1
#
_cell.length_a   1.000
_cell.length_b   1.000
_cell.length_c   1.000
_cell.angle_alpha   90.00
_cell.angle_beta   90.00
_cell.angle_gamma   90.00
#
_symmetry.space_group_name_H-M   'P 1'
#
loop_
_entity.id
_entity.type
_entity.pdbx_description
1 polymer ?
#
loop_
_entity_poly.entity_id
_entity_poly.type
_entity_poly.pdbx_seq_one_letter_code
_entity_poly.pdbx_strand_id
1 'polypeptide(L)'
;MNQALKVSITKGFKNTPLGFVRIRKNLNVTHFSDIETEGYLKEILLSTPLEDIETKGKNHYFKCVERNAILTVNSHSFTIITAKIINKSPRIKNS
;
A
#
# COMPACT_ATOMS: atom_id res chain seq x y z
N MET A 1 9.12 -9.42 -9.38
CA MET A 1 8.01 -10.36 -9.06
C MET A 1 7.34 -10.80 -10.37
N ASN A 2 6.67 -11.96 -10.45
CA ASN A 2 5.90 -12.35 -11.65
C ASN A 2 4.41 -11.96 -11.55
N GLN A 3 3.71 -11.97 -12.69
CA GLN A 3 2.31 -11.55 -12.77
C GLN A 3 1.36 -12.42 -11.93
N ALA A 4 1.59 -13.73 -11.89
CA ALA A 4 0.76 -14.65 -11.10
C ALA A 4 0.81 -14.30 -9.61
N LEU A 5 2.00 -14.04 -9.07
CA LEU A 5 2.15 -13.64 -7.66
C LEU A 5 1.51 -12.27 -7.38
N LYS A 6 1.62 -11.31 -8.31
CA LYS A 6 0.91 -10.02 -8.21
C LYS A 6 -0.60 -10.22 -8.03
N VAL A 7 -1.18 -11.08 -8.87
CA VAL A 7 -2.62 -11.39 -8.84
C VAL A 7 -3.00 -12.05 -7.52
N SER A 8 -2.21 -13.00 -7.03
CA SER A 8 -2.44 -13.65 -5.73
C SER A 8 -2.43 -12.67 -4.57
N ILE A 9 -1.45 -11.75 -4.54
CA ILE A 9 -1.38 -10.69 -3.52
C ILE A 9 -2.61 -9.77 -3.62
N THR A 10 -2.95 -9.32 -4.82
CA THR A 10 -4.06 -8.38 -5.03
C THR A 10 -5.42 -8.96 -4.63
N LYS A 11 -5.62 -10.27 -4.81
CA LYS A 11 -6.86 -10.96 -4.42
C LYS A 11 -6.88 -11.36 -2.95
N GLY A 12 -5.71 -11.58 -2.34
CA GLY A 12 -5.59 -12.21 -1.03
C GLY A 12 -5.00 -11.33 0.07
N PHE A 13 -4.77 -10.04 -0.18
CA PHE A 13 -4.21 -9.15 0.83
C PHE A 13 -5.16 -8.99 2.02
N LYS A 14 -4.57 -8.67 3.17
CA LYS A 14 -5.30 -8.49 4.42
C LYS A 14 -4.75 -7.30 5.19
N ASN A 15 -5.57 -6.77 6.07
CA ASN A 15 -5.19 -5.76 7.03
C ASN A 15 -5.76 -6.07 8.41
N THR A 16 -5.02 -5.67 9.45
CA THR A 16 -5.56 -5.63 10.81
C THR A 16 -6.25 -4.28 11.03
N PRO A 17 -7.20 -4.17 11.98
CA PRO A 17 -7.82 -2.88 12.32
C PRO A 17 -6.79 -1.77 12.63
N LEU A 18 -5.73 -2.11 13.39
CA LEU A 18 -4.63 -1.18 13.66
C LEU A 18 -3.81 -0.85 12.40
N GLY A 19 -3.66 -1.81 11.48
CA GLY A 19 -3.04 -1.60 10.18
C GLY A 19 -3.78 -0.57 9.34
N PHE A 20 -5.12 -0.66 9.28
CA PHE A 20 -5.96 0.30 8.58
C PHE A 20 -5.77 1.73 9.09
N VAL A 21 -5.82 1.93 10.41
CA VAL A 21 -5.59 3.24 11.04
C VAL A 21 -4.22 3.83 10.64
N ARG A 22 -3.17 3.01 10.68
CA ARG A 22 -1.80 3.46 10.32
C ARG A 22 -1.67 3.77 8.83
N ILE A 23 -2.24 2.93 7.98
CA ILE A 23 -2.22 3.10 6.52
C ILE A 23 -2.91 4.39 6.13
N ARG A 24 -4.14 4.63 6.62
CA ARG A 24 -4.87 5.86 6.32
C ARG A 24 -4.08 7.10 6.71
N LYS A 25 -3.50 7.10 7.91
CA LYS A 25 -2.65 8.20 8.38
C LYS A 25 -1.44 8.42 7.48
N ASN A 26 -0.75 7.35 7.07
CA ASN A 26 0.46 7.46 6.27
C ASN A 26 0.19 7.86 4.81
N LEU A 27 -0.99 7.54 4.28
CA LEU A 27 -1.46 7.93 2.96
C LEU A 27 -2.27 9.24 2.96
N ASN A 28 -2.45 9.87 4.13
CA ASN A 28 -3.26 11.08 4.31
C ASN A 28 -4.73 10.93 3.85
N VAL A 29 -5.32 9.76 4.08
CA VAL A 29 -6.71 9.41 3.75
C VAL A 29 -7.48 9.02 5.00
N THR A 30 -7.29 9.75 6.11
CA THR A 30 -7.93 9.47 7.41
C THR A 30 -9.45 9.58 7.39
N HIS A 31 -10.02 10.20 6.36
CA HIS A 31 -11.45 10.30 6.15
C HIS A 31 -12.07 9.04 5.53
N PHE A 32 -11.26 8.10 5.01
CA PHE A 32 -11.76 6.83 4.48
C PHE A 32 -12.24 5.91 5.59
N SER A 33 -13.34 5.20 5.32
CA SER A 33 -13.74 3.97 6.02
C SER A 33 -12.79 2.82 5.73
N ASP A 34 -12.93 1.70 6.45
CA ASP A 34 -12.14 0.50 6.19
C ASP A 34 -12.40 -0.07 4.78
N ILE A 35 -13.66 -0.04 4.31
CA ILE A 35 -14.05 -0.49 2.96
C ILE A 35 -13.40 0.38 1.87
N GLU A 36 -13.48 1.71 2.02
CA GLU A 36 -12.83 2.64 1.08
C GLU A 36 -11.31 2.48 1.11
N THR A 37 -10.74 2.24 2.29
CA THR A 37 -9.30 1.98 2.42
C THR A 37 -8.91 0.68 1.70
N GLU A 38 -9.68 -0.39 1.85
CA GLU A 38 -9.44 -1.66 1.16
C GLU A 38 -9.52 -1.50 -0.36
N GLY A 39 -10.55 -0.80 -0.85
CA GLY A 39 -10.69 -0.46 -2.28
C GLY A 39 -9.47 0.29 -2.80
N TYR A 40 -9.05 1.34 -2.09
CA TYR A 40 -7.89 2.14 -2.47
C TYR A 40 -6.58 1.34 -2.48
N LEU A 41 -6.37 0.46 -1.49
CA LEU A 41 -5.20 -0.42 -1.45
C LEU A 41 -5.19 -1.40 -2.62
N LYS A 42 -6.34 -1.97 -2.97
CA LYS A 42 -6.49 -2.86 -4.14
C LYS A 42 -6.13 -2.14 -5.43
N GLU A 43 -6.59 -0.91 -5.60
CA GLU A 43 -6.26 -0.10 -6.76
C GLU A 43 -4.75 0.20 -6.85
N ILE A 44 -4.09 0.51 -5.74
CA ILE A 44 -2.62 0.67 -5.70
C ILE A 44 -1.91 -0.61 -6.16
N LEU A 45 -2.32 -1.77 -5.64
CA LEU A 45 -1.73 -3.06 -6.03
C LEU A 45 -1.92 -3.35 -7.53
N LEU A 46 -3.10 -3.05 -8.09
CA LEU A 46 -3.41 -3.22 -9.51
C LEU A 46 -2.59 -2.26 -10.40
N SER A 47 -2.60 -0.97 -10.07
CA SER A 47 -1.92 0.11 -10.82
C SER A 47 -0.40 0.01 -10.78
N THR A 48 0.21 -0.69 -9.82
CA THR A 48 1.68 -0.77 -9.71
C THR A 48 2.29 -1.63 -10.84
N PRO A 49 3.14 -1.11 -11.72
CA PRO A 49 3.83 -1.90 -12.74
C PRO A 49 4.74 -2.99 -12.13
N LEU A 50 5.03 -4.08 -12.86
CA LEU A 50 5.84 -5.18 -12.30
C LEU A 50 7.29 -4.76 -12.02
N GLU A 51 7.83 -3.89 -12.85
CA GLU A 51 9.14 -3.26 -12.75
C GLU A 51 9.28 -2.36 -11.51
N ASP A 52 8.16 -1.85 -11.00
CA ASP A 52 8.08 -1.03 -9.79
C ASP A 52 7.79 -1.85 -8.51
N ILE A 53 7.93 -3.18 -8.59
CA ILE A 53 7.73 -4.08 -7.46
C ILE A 53 9.04 -4.73 -7.06
N GLU A 54 9.54 -4.33 -5.90
CA GLU A 54 10.76 -4.84 -5.31
C GLU A 54 10.46 -5.86 -4.21
N THR A 55 11.21 -6.96 -4.16
CA THR A 55 11.16 -7.90 -3.03
C THR A 55 12.44 -7.79 -2.22
N LYS A 56 12.32 -7.54 -0.91
CA LYS A 56 13.45 -7.59 0.03
C LYS A 56 13.09 -8.44 1.24
N GLY A 57 13.77 -9.58 1.39
CA GLY A 57 13.49 -10.53 2.46
C GLY A 57 12.02 -10.98 2.46
N LYS A 58 11.33 -10.78 3.58
CA LYS A 58 9.92 -11.20 3.78
C LYS A 58 8.88 -10.20 3.28
N ASN A 59 9.28 -9.20 2.49
CA ASN A 59 8.41 -8.10 2.09
C ASN A 59 8.48 -7.81 0.58
N HIS A 60 7.33 -7.51 0.00
CA HIS A 60 7.15 -6.91 -1.32
C HIS A 60 6.80 -5.44 -1.18
N TYR A 61 7.48 -4.59 -1.95
CA TYR A 61 7.27 -3.15 -1.98
C TYR A 61 6.64 -2.79 -3.32
N PHE A 62 5.39 -2.33 -3.28
CA PHE A 62 4.64 -1.89 -4.44
C PHE A 62 4.75 -0.38 -4.55
N LYS A 63 5.55 0.14 -5.49
CA LYS A 63 5.73 1.57 -5.69
C LYS A 63 4.81 2.08 -6.81
N CYS A 64 3.67 2.65 -6.44
CA CYS A 64 2.70 3.19 -7.40
C CYS A 64 2.88 4.71 -7.53
N VAL A 65 3.53 5.15 -8.61
CA VAL A 65 3.72 6.60 -8.89
C VAL A 65 2.39 7.29 -9.16
N GLU A 66 1.49 6.65 -9.93
CA GLU A 66 0.15 7.17 -10.26
C GLU A 66 -0.64 7.58 -9.01
N ARG A 67 -0.54 6.80 -7.93
CA ARG A 67 -1.24 7.05 -6.66
C ARG A 67 -0.36 7.65 -5.58
N ASN A 68 0.85 8.09 -5.94
CA ASN A 68 1.84 8.67 -5.03
C ASN A 68 2.08 7.81 -3.78
N ALA A 69 2.08 6.48 -3.91
CA ALA A 69 2.06 5.56 -2.77
C ALA A 69 3.07 4.42 -2.89
N ILE A 70 3.63 3.99 -1.76
CA ILE A 70 4.36 2.73 -1.61
C ILE A 70 3.67 1.86 -0.56
N LEU A 71 3.27 0.65 -0.95
CA LEU A 71 2.77 -0.36 -0.02
C LEU A 71 3.87 -1.37 0.32
N THR A 72 3.97 -1.75 1.59
CA THR A 72 4.80 -2.87 2.03
C THR A 72 3.90 -4.04 2.38
N VAL A 73 4.05 -5.14 1.65
CA VAL A 73 3.22 -6.34 1.78
C VAL A 73 4.08 -7.50 2.26
N ASN A 74 3.64 -8.22 3.29
CA ASN A 74 4.33 -9.43 3.71
C ASN A 74 4.27 -10.51 2.60
N SER A 75 5.38 -11.18 2.31
CA SER A 75 5.46 -12.19 1.24
C SER A 75 4.71 -13.48 1.51
N HIS A 76 4.39 -13.78 2.77
CA HIS A 76 3.71 -15.02 3.16
C HIS A 76 2.24 -14.78 3.48
N SER A 77 1.94 -13.79 4.32
CA SER A 77 0.57 -13.55 4.78
C SER A 77 -0.22 -12.59 3.88
N PHE A 78 0.45 -11.97 2.91
CA PHE A 78 -0.06 -10.87 2.08
C PHE A 78 -0.63 -9.70 2.89
N THR A 79 -0.26 -9.60 4.17
CA THR A 79 -0.70 -8.49 5.01
C THR A 79 -0.01 -7.21 4.55
N ILE A 80 -0.77 -6.15 4.29
CA ILE A 80 -0.19 -4.82 4.05
C ILE A 80 0.24 -4.27 5.41
N ILE A 81 1.56 -4.28 5.64
CA ILE A 81 2.18 -3.93 6.92
C ILE A 81 2.21 -2.41 7.08
N THR A 82 2.62 -1.69 6.04
CA THR A 82 2.71 -0.24 6.03
C THR A 82 2.40 0.32 4.64
N ALA A 83 2.04 1.60 4.62
CA ALA A 83 1.97 2.40 3.41
C ALA A 83 2.73 3.71 3.65
N LYS A 84 3.20 4.38 2.59
CA LYS A 84 3.76 5.74 2.65
C LYS A 84 3.56 6.49 1.35
N ILE A 85 3.43 7.81 1.43
CA ILE A 85 3.43 8.69 0.26
C ILE A 85 4.86 8.78 -0.32
N ILE A 86 5.01 8.78 -1.66
CA ILE A 86 6.31 8.91 -2.34
C ILE A 86 6.82 10.35 -2.20
N ASN A 87 6.06 11.30 -2.72
CA ASN A 87 6.34 12.73 -2.69
C ASN A 87 5.45 13.37 -1.63
N LYS A 88 6.00 13.60 -0.43
CA LYS A 88 5.32 14.38 0.60
C LYS A 88 5.33 15.84 0.18
N SER A 89 4.16 16.43 -0.01
CA SER A 89 4.05 17.90 0.03
C SER A 89 4.60 18.38 1.38
N PRO A 90 5.36 19.49 1.43
CA PRO A 90 5.87 20.02 2.68
C PRO A 90 4.70 20.22 3.65
N ARG A 91 4.81 19.70 4.88
CA ARG A 91 3.83 20.02 5.91
C ARG A 91 3.95 21.51 6.19
N ILE A 92 2.92 22.28 5.88
CA ILE A 92 2.78 23.63 6.43
C ILE A 92 2.66 23.43 7.94
N LYS A 93 3.72 23.76 8.67
CA LYS A 93 3.64 23.85 10.12
C LYS A 93 2.83 25.10 10.41
N ASN A 94 1.56 24.93 10.74
CA ASN A 94 0.84 26.01 11.40
C ASN A 94 1.49 26.19 12.77
N SER A 95 2.22 27.30 12.91
CA SER A 95 2.76 27.80 14.18
C SER A 95 1.62 28.17 15.13
#